data_AF-A0A804UCK9-F1
#
_entry.id   AF-A0A804UCK9-F1
#
_cell.length_a   1.000
_cell.length_b   1.000
_cell.length_c   1.000
_cell.angle_alpha   90.00
_cell.angle_beta   90.00
_cell.angle_gamma   90.00
#
_symmetry.space_group_name_H-M   'P 1'
#
loop_
_entity.id
_entity.type
_entity.pdbx_description
1 polymer ?
#
loop_
_entity_poly.entity_id
_entity_poly.type
_entity_poly.pdbx_seq_one_letter_code
_entity_poly.pdbx_strand_id
1 'polypeptide(L)'
;MGEPTEQDDDARNIFHKGIELGKQLERMADGDRWKALQDFWAKTTIHAAKSHYTTKQHMQHLESGGEFLTHIWALLAHAGILYLNSVKNEDQEEQANLGSGPSAVA
;
A
#
# COMPACT_ATOMS: atom_id res chain seq x y z
N MET A 1 11.37 23.65 22.94
CA MET A 1 10.18 22.79 22.91
C MET A 1 10.10 22.24 21.51
N GLY A 2 10.56 21.01 21.28
CA GLY A 2 10.33 20.36 19.99
C GLY A 2 8.86 19.95 19.96
N GLU A 3 8.13 20.35 18.93
CA GLU A 3 6.82 19.76 18.69
C GLU A 3 6.99 18.24 18.56
N PRO A 4 6.08 17.43 19.14
CA PRO A 4 5.98 16.03 18.76
C PRO A 4 5.73 16.01 17.26
N THR A 5 6.75 15.61 16.51
CA THR A 5 6.64 15.51 15.05
C THR A 5 5.63 14.41 14.77
N GLU A 6 4.62 14.69 13.94
CA GLU A 6 3.56 13.73 13.55
C GLU A 6 4.13 12.35 13.15
N GLN A 7 5.36 12.33 12.64
CA GLN A 7 6.11 11.13 12.31
C GLN A 7 6.36 10.17 13.49
N ASP A 8 6.65 10.67 14.70
CA ASP A 8 6.83 9.80 15.89
C ASP A 8 5.51 9.15 16.30
N ASP A 9 4.41 9.91 16.22
CA ASP A 9 3.06 9.39 16.48
C ASP A 9 2.69 8.29 15.49
N ASP A 10 3.02 8.46 14.20
CA ASP A 10 2.81 7.45 13.17
C ASP A 10 3.65 6.19 13.40
N ALA A 11 4.94 6.33 13.70
CA ALA A 11 5.82 5.20 13.96
C ALA A 11 5.37 4.40 15.18
N ARG A 12 5.01 5.10 16.27
CA ARG A 12 4.43 4.47 17.46
C ARG A 12 3.10 3.80 17.09
N ASN A 13 2.24 4.41 16.30
CA ASN A 13 0.98 3.81 15.87
C ASN A 13 1.20 2.50 15.08
N ILE A 14 2.15 2.48 14.16
CA ILE A 14 2.53 1.31 13.37
C ILE A 14 3.07 0.19 14.28
N PHE A 15 3.93 0.53 15.23
CA PHE A 15 4.47 -0.43 16.19
C PHE A 15 3.37 -1.09 17.03
N HIS A 16 2.42 -0.31 17.54
CA HIS A 16 1.28 -0.83 18.30
C HIS A 16 0.37 -1.72 17.44
N LYS A 17 0.14 -1.37 16.17
CA LYS A 17 -0.59 -2.24 15.22
C LYS A 17 0.13 -3.57 15.01
N GLY A 18 1.46 -3.56 14.93
CA GLY A 18 2.27 -4.77 14.85
C GLY A 18 2.13 -5.67 16.08
N ILE A 19 2.16 -5.09 17.29
CA ILE A 19 1.90 -5.83 18.53
C ILE A 19 0.50 -6.44 18.55
N GLU A 20 -0.52 -5.67 18.18
CA GLU A 20 -1.90 -6.16 18.16
C GLU A 20 -2.08 -7.31 17.15
N LEU A 21 -1.47 -7.19 15.96
CA LEU A 21 -1.44 -8.27 14.99
C LEU A 21 -0.77 -9.53 15.55
N GLY A 22 0.38 -9.39 16.22
CA GLY A 22 1.06 -10.50 16.88
C GLY A 22 0.18 -11.21 17.90
N LYS A 23 -0.50 -10.45 18.77
CA LYS A 23 -1.45 -10.99 19.74
C LYS A 23 -2.64 -11.70 19.07
N GLN A 24 -3.13 -11.17 17.95
CA GLN A 24 -4.19 -11.81 17.17
C GLN A 24 -3.73 -13.15 16.59
N LEU A 25 -2.53 -13.20 16.03
CA LEU A 25 -1.92 -14.41 15.48
C LEU A 25 -1.71 -15.48 16.56
N GLU A 26 -1.28 -15.12 17.77
CA GLU A 26 -1.11 -16.05 18.89
C GLU A 26 -2.41 -16.76 19.30
N ARG A 27 -3.56 -16.11 19.10
CA ARG A 27 -4.89 -16.68 19.40
C ARG A 27 -5.43 -17.59 18.30
N MET A 28 -4.78 -17.64 17.13
CA MET A 28 -5.20 -18.48 16.00
C MET A 28 -4.62 -19.89 16.11
N ALA A 29 -5.35 -20.88 15.60
CA ALA A 29 -4.82 -22.22 15.36
C ALA A 29 -3.68 -22.17 14.34
N ASP A 30 -2.71 -23.08 14.42
CA ASP A 30 -1.47 -23.02 13.62
C ASP A 30 -1.71 -22.89 12.12
N GLY A 31 -2.67 -23.65 11.56
CA GLY A 31 -3.00 -23.58 10.13
C GLY A 31 -3.51 -22.20 9.70
N ASP A 32 -4.44 -21.64 10.46
CA ASP A 32 -5.01 -20.31 10.18
C ASP A 32 -3.98 -19.20 10.40
N ARG A 33 -3.12 -19.36 11.41
CA ARG A 33 -2.02 -18.44 11.71
C ARG A 33 -1.05 -18.32 10.55
N TRP A 34 -0.60 -19.45 9.99
CA TRP A 34 0.31 -19.45 8.85
C TRP A 34 -0.33 -18.90 7.59
N LYS A 35 -1.62 -19.20 7.37
CA LYS A 35 -2.39 -18.63 6.26
C LYS A 35 -2.50 -17.10 6.37
N ALA A 36 -2.76 -16.58 7.57
CA ALA A 36 -2.81 -15.14 7.83
C ALA A 36 -1.43 -14.47 7.64
N LEU A 37 -0.36 -15.10 8.15
CA LEU A 37 1.01 -14.62 7.96
C LEU A 37 1.40 -14.59 6.47
N GLN A 38 1.04 -15.63 5.71
CA GLN A 38 1.31 -15.68 4.26
C GLN A 38 0.62 -14.52 3.53
N ASP A 39 -0.66 -14.28 3.79
CA ASP A 39 -1.40 -13.19 3.16
C ASP A 39 -0.84 -11.82 3.55
N PHE A 40 -0.52 -11.63 4.83
CA PHE A 40 0.09 -10.40 5.33
C PHE A 40 1.43 -10.10 4.66
N TRP A 41 2.35 -11.07 4.63
CA TRP A 41 3.67 -10.86 4.03
C TRP A 41 3.59 -10.69 2.51
N ALA A 42 2.74 -11.44 1.81
CA ALA A 42 2.56 -11.25 0.37
C ALA A 42 2.13 -9.81 0.04
N LYS A 43 1.12 -9.28 0.75
CA LYS A 43 0.64 -7.90 0.58
C LYS A 43 1.69 -6.87 0.97
N THR A 44 2.38 -7.08 2.09
CA THR A 44 3.39 -6.15 2.61
C THR A 44 4.59 -6.07 1.68
N THR A 45 5.08 -7.20 1.16
CA THR A 45 6.18 -7.25 0.19
C THR A 45 5.83 -6.55 -1.12
N ILE A 46 4.61 -6.77 -1.63
CA ILE A 46 4.12 -6.04 -2.82
C ILE A 46 4.05 -4.54 -2.53
N HIS A 47 3.51 -4.13 -1.38
CA HIS A 47 3.43 -2.73 -1.01
C HIS A 47 4.82 -2.08 -0.85
N ALA A 48 5.74 -2.75 -0.15
CA ALA A 48 7.10 -2.27 0.07
C ALA A 48 7.86 -2.11 -1.24
N ALA A 49 7.75 -3.09 -2.15
CA ALA A 49 8.33 -2.98 -3.50
C ALA A 49 7.75 -1.81 -4.32
N LYS A 50 6.49 -1.40 -4.06
CA LYS A 50 5.87 -0.25 -4.73
C LYS A 50 6.22 1.10 -4.10
N SER A 51 6.37 1.14 -2.77
CA SER A 51 6.36 2.37 -1.96
C SER A 51 7.75 2.78 -1.45
N HIS A 52 8.58 1.81 -1.08
CA HIS A 52 9.75 2.06 -0.22
C HIS A 52 10.96 2.64 -0.97
N TYR A 53 11.03 2.48 -2.30
CA TYR A 53 12.11 3.03 -3.10
C TYR A 53 11.56 3.72 -4.34
N THR A 54 12.22 4.82 -4.73
CA THR A 54 11.98 5.43 -6.04
C THR A 54 12.35 4.43 -7.14
N THR A 55 11.61 4.43 -8.26
CA THR A 55 11.96 3.65 -9.47
C THR A 55 13.45 3.74 -9.81
N LYS A 56 14.05 4.93 -9.64
CA LYS A 56 15.48 5.16 -9.86
C LYS A 56 16.37 4.33 -8.93
N GLN A 57 16.05 4.24 -7.64
CA GLN A 57 16.79 3.42 -6.70
C GLN A 57 16.68 1.94 -7.04
N HIS A 58 15.48 1.45 -7.39
CA HIS A 58 15.32 0.06 -7.84
C HIS A 58 16.14 -0.23 -9.10
N MET A 59 16.13 0.66 -10.10
CA MET A 59 16.93 0.52 -11.32
C MET A 59 18.43 0.48 -11.03
N GLN A 60 18.94 1.33 -10.13
CA GLN A 60 20.34 1.31 -9.72
C GLN A 60 20.74 0.01 -9.01
N HIS A 61 19.87 -0.57 -8.18
CA HIS A 61 20.15 -1.84 -7.51
C HIS A 61 20.12 -3.04 -8.46
N LEU A 62 19.36 -2.99 -9.57
CA LEU A 62 19.37 -4.07 -10.58
C LEU A 62 20.73 -4.23 -11.24
N GLU A 63 21.46 -3.13 -11.46
CA GLU A 63 22.80 -3.16 -12.06
C GLU A 63 23.81 -3.92 -11.20
N SER A 64 23.61 -3.99 -9.88
CA SER A 64 24.49 -4.68 -8.93
C SER A 64 23.99 -6.07 -8.50
N GLY A 65 22.95 -6.60 -9.14
CA GLY A 65 22.39 -7.93 -8.84
C GLY A 65 21.09 -7.93 -8.04
N GLY A 66 20.59 -6.77 -7.59
CA GLY A 66 19.26 -6.55 -7.04
C GLY A 66 18.92 -7.28 -5.74
N GLU A 67 18.42 -6.57 -4.72
CA GLU A 67 17.81 -7.23 -3.56
C GLU A 67 16.44 -7.85 -3.90
N PHE A 68 15.92 -8.73 -3.02
CA PHE A 68 14.65 -9.44 -3.21
C PHE A 68 13.48 -8.50 -3.61
N LEU A 69 13.34 -7.36 -2.93
CA LEU A 69 12.27 -6.39 -3.23
C LEU A 69 12.39 -5.77 -4.63
N THR A 70 13.60 -5.59 -5.15
CA THR A 70 13.82 -5.04 -6.48
C THR A 70 13.36 -6.01 -7.57
N HIS A 71 13.52 -7.31 -7.36
CA HIS A 71 12.99 -8.32 -8.28
C HIS A 71 11.45 -8.33 -8.28
N ILE A 72 10.83 -8.23 -7.11
CA ILE A 72 9.37 -8.10 -7.00
C ILE A 72 8.89 -6.83 -7.72
N TRP A 73 9.57 -5.70 -7.53
CA TRP A 73 9.27 -4.46 -8.25
C TRP A 73 9.37 -4.64 -9.77
N ALA A 74 10.43 -5.28 -10.27
CA ALA A 74 10.62 -5.51 -11.70
C ALA A 74 9.51 -6.39 -12.30
N LEU A 75 9.08 -7.43 -11.59
CA LEU A 75 7.94 -8.26 -11.99
C LEU A 75 6.63 -7.47 -12.02
N LEU A 76 6.38 -6.64 -10.99
CA LEU A 76 5.19 -5.79 -10.94
C LEU A 76 5.18 -4.73 -12.05
N ALA A 77 6.35 -4.19 -12.40
CA ALA A 77 6.54 -3.26 -13.51
C ALA A 77 6.25 -3.94 -14.85
N HIS A 78 6.83 -5.12 -15.07
CA HIS A 78 6.63 -5.91 -16.27
C HIS A 78 5.16 -6.34 -16.45
N ALA A 79 4.47 -6.68 -15.36
CA ALA A 79 3.05 -7.03 -15.39
C ALA A 79 2.10 -5.81 -15.52
N GLY A 80 2.63 -4.58 -15.51
CA GLY A 80 1.83 -3.34 -15.55
C GLY A 80 1.09 -3.01 -14.25
N ILE A 81 1.28 -3.81 -13.18
CA ILE A 81 0.54 -3.71 -11.91
C ILE A 81 0.92 -2.45 -11.10
N LEU A 82 2.10 -1.88 -11.36
CA LEU A 82 2.49 -0.61 -10.74
C LEU A 82 1.49 0.50 -11.05
N TYR A 83 0.93 0.52 -12.26
CA TYR A 83 0.13 1.63 -12.80
C TYR A 83 -1.39 1.45 -12.69
N LEU A 84 -1.89 0.23 -12.43
CA LEU A 84 -3.33 -0.07 -12.43
C LEU A 84 -4.16 0.70 -11.39
N ASN A 85 -3.58 1.11 -10.26
CA ASN A 85 -4.32 1.82 -9.22
C ASN A 85 -4.45 3.33 -9.47
N SER A 86 -3.68 3.90 -10.40
CA SER A 86 -3.76 5.34 -10.69
C SER A 86 -5.06 5.71 -11.41
N VAL A 87 -5.61 4.80 -12.22
CA VAL A 87 -6.77 5.07 -13.09
C VAL A 87 -8.10 5.03 -12.32
N LYS A 88 -8.20 4.28 -11.22
CA LYS A 88 -9.49 4.06 -10.53
C LYS A 88 -9.99 5.24 -9.68
N ASN A 89 -9.19 6.29 -9.50
CA ASN A 89 -9.62 7.46 -8.72
C ASN A 89 -10.14 8.62 -9.58
N GLU A 90 -10.08 8.53 -10.91
CA GLU A 90 -10.57 9.62 -11.79
C GLU A 90 -12.06 9.47 -12.13
N ASP A 91 -12.63 8.26 -12.05
CA ASP A 91 -14.00 8.01 -12.53
C ASP A 91 -15.12 8.29 -11.51
N GLN A 92 -14.79 8.76 -10.29
CA GLN A 92 -15.81 9.07 -9.26
C GLN A 92 -16.13 10.56 -9.10
N GLU A 93 -15.39 11.47 -9.75
CA GLU A 93 -15.68 12.91 -9.60
C GLU A 93 -16.70 13.45 -10.63
N GLU A 94 -17.00 12.73 -11.72
CA GLU A 94 -17.87 13.28 -12.78
C GLU A 94 -19.38 13.01 -12.60
N GLN A 95 -19.82 12.21 -11.63
CA GLN A 95 -21.26 11.94 -11.41
C GLN A 95 -21.94 12.77 -10.31
N ALA A 96 -21.26 13.73 -9.69
CA ALA A 96 -21.89 14.61 -8.70
C ALA A 96 -22.50 15.90 -9.29
N ASN A 97 -22.26 16.23 -10.56
CA ASN A 97 -22.72 17.50 -11.15
C ASN A 97 -23.58 17.33 -12.40
N LEU A 98 -24.61 16.48 -12.36
CA LEU A 98 -25.68 16.46 -13.37
C LEU A 98 -27.03 16.27 -12.69
N GLY A 99 -27.53 17.30 -12.00
CA GLY A 99 -28.81 17.18 -11.33
C GLY A 99 -29.31 18.42 -10.59
N SER A 100 -29.24 19.61 -11.18
CA SER A 100 -30.11 20.73 -10.80
C SER A 100 -30.14 21.78 -11.92
N GLY A 101 -30.78 21.40 -13.02
CA GLY A 101 -31.29 22.38 -13.98
C GLY A 101 -32.53 23.04 -13.39
N PRO A 102 -32.66 24.38 -13.44
CA PRO A 102 -33.79 25.09 -12.85
C PRO A 102 -35.08 24.79 -13.62
N SER A 103 -36.12 24.41 -12.88
CA SER A 103 -37.49 24.26 -13.40
C SER A 103 -37.95 25.60 -13.98
N ALA A 104 -38.10 25.61 -15.30
CA ALA A 104 -38.66 26.72 -16.05
C ALA A 104 -40.18 26.84 -15.84
N VAL A 105 -40.60 28.08 -15.57
CA VAL A 105 -41.75 28.79 -16.16
C VAL A 105 -43.11 28.05 -16.25
N ALA A 106 -44.06 28.52 -15.42
CA ALA A 106 -45.43 28.83 -15.82
C ALA A 106 -46.01 29.88 -14.86
#